data_AF-A0A969LNH3-F1
#
_entry.id   AF-A0A969LNH3-F1
#
_cell.length_a   1.000
_cell.length_b   1.000
_cell.length_c   1.000
_cell.angle_alpha   90.00
_cell.angle_beta   90.00
_cell.angle_gamma   90.00
#
_symmetry.space_group_name_H-M   'P 1'
#
loop_
_entity.id
_entity.type
_entity.pdbx_description
1 polymer ?
#
loop_
_entity_poly.entity_id
_entity_poly.type
_entity_poly.pdbx_seq_one_letter_code
_entity_poly.pdbx_strand_id
1 'polypeptide(L)'
;MRPASDRKTPIIGVAGWKKSGKTTLVTRLIAEFTERGLKVATIKHAHHDFQIDGGETDSARHRRAGARQVAIVSTKRWAIVNELAGAPEPTLEEAAAWLGPCDLIIVEGYKSAPIPKIEARRLGAVSSVRLADEDATIRAIAADHPVAEQHLPVFALDDIAGIADFIAETVGVMAAKPVGAATQAP
;
A
#
# COMPACT_ATOMS: atom_id res chain seq x y z
N MET A 1 15.45 -5.32 22.55
CA MET A 1 15.50 -4.39 21.41
C MET A 1 16.34 -5.07 20.33
N ARG A 2 15.77 -5.52 19.21
CA ARG A 2 16.61 -6.00 18.09
C ARG A 2 17.29 -4.77 17.48
N PRO A 3 18.56 -4.83 17.06
CA PRO A 3 19.16 -3.74 16.30
C PRO A 3 18.30 -3.48 15.06
N ALA A 4 18.09 -2.20 14.73
CA ALA A 4 17.52 -1.82 13.45
C ALA A 4 18.46 -2.40 12.37
N SER A 5 17.94 -3.27 11.52
CA SER A 5 18.71 -3.75 10.38
C SER A 5 18.99 -2.55 9.47
N ASP A 6 20.25 -2.35 9.05
CA ASP A 6 20.68 -1.37 8.04
C ASP A 6 19.99 -1.54 6.67
N ARG A 7 19.15 -2.56 6.52
CA ARG A 7 18.35 -2.80 5.33
C ARG A 7 17.11 -1.90 5.34
N LYS A 8 17.06 -0.96 4.39
CA LYS A 8 15.85 -0.18 4.08
C LYS A 8 14.67 -1.14 3.85
N THR A 9 13.55 -0.90 4.54
CA THR A 9 12.35 -1.73 4.40
C THR A 9 11.90 -1.78 2.94
N PRO A 10 11.66 -2.98 2.37
CA PRO A 10 11.13 -3.12 1.02
C PRO A 10 9.78 -2.41 0.84
N ILE A 11 9.60 -1.75 -0.31
CA ILE A 11 8.39 -0.97 -0.65
C ILE A 11 7.88 -1.40 -2.02
N ILE A 12 6.58 -1.63 -2.13
CA ILE A 12 5.88 -1.86 -3.41
C ILE A 12 4.68 -0.92 -3.53
N GLY A 13 4.48 -0.34 -4.71
CA GLY A 13 3.31 0.48 -5.03
C GLY A 13 2.23 -0.29 -5.76
N VAL A 14 0.98 0.15 -5.61
CA VAL A 14 -0.15 -0.25 -6.48
C VAL A 14 -0.68 0.99 -7.20
N ALA A 15 -0.47 1.02 -8.51
CA ALA A 15 -0.89 2.08 -9.40
C ALA A 15 -2.18 1.68 -10.16
N GLY A 16 -2.84 2.65 -10.77
CA GLY A 16 -4.05 2.42 -11.55
C GLY A 16 -5.03 3.59 -11.50
N TRP A 17 -5.87 3.68 -12.51
CA TRP A 17 -6.90 4.73 -12.60
C TRP A 17 -7.97 4.60 -11.51
N LYS A 18 -8.79 5.66 -11.33
CA LYS A 18 -9.94 5.59 -10.41
C LYS A 18 -10.85 4.43 -10.85
N LYS A 19 -11.40 3.69 -9.88
CA LYS A 19 -12.20 2.47 -10.08
C LYS A 19 -11.45 1.25 -10.66
N SER A 20 -10.12 1.27 -10.73
CA SER A 20 -9.35 0.10 -11.19
C SER A 20 -9.19 -1.05 -10.19
N GLY A 21 -9.74 -0.91 -8.97
CA GLY A 21 -9.69 -1.95 -7.93
C GLY A 21 -8.46 -1.89 -7.00
N LYS A 22 -7.64 -0.82 -7.06
CA LYS A 22 -6.44 -0.66 -6.21
C LYS A 22 -6.66 -0.99 -4.74
N THR A 23 -7.64 -0.36 -4.10
CA THR A 23 -7.90 -0.57 -2.67
C THR A 23 -8.21 -2.04 -2.37
N THR A 24 -8.96 -2.73 -3.24
CA THR A 24 -9.24 -4.17 -3.11
C THR A 24 -7.99 -5.03 -3.31
N LEU A 25 -7.17 -4.71 -4.30
CA LEU A 25 -5.91 -5.42 -4.53
C LEU A 25 -4.97 -5.25 -3.34
N VAL A 26 -4.81 -4.02 -2.85
CA VAL A 26 -3.98 -3.69 -1.69
C VAL A 26 -4.46 -4.42 -0.43
N THR A 27 -5.76 -4.41 -0.11
CA THR A 27 -6.27 -5.10 1.07
C THR A 27 -6.08 -6.61 1.00
N ARG A 28 -6.25 -7.22 -0.19
CA ARG A 28 -6.01 -8.66 -0.38
C ARG A 28 -4.52 -9.01 -0.28
N LEU A 29 -3.63 -8.18 -0.83
CA LEU A 29 -2.18 -8.38 -0.69
C LEU A 29 -1.72 -8.23 0.76
N ILE A 30 -2.27 -7.28 1.51
CA ILE A 30 -1.97 -7.14 2.95
C ILE A 30 -2.36 -8.41 3.69
N ALA A 31 -3.57 -8.94 3.44
CA ALA A 31 -4.05 -10.16 4.08
C ALA A 31 -3.15 -11.36 3.74
N GLU A 32 -2.83 -11.54 2.46
CA GLU A 32 -1.94 -12.60 1.97
C GLU A 32 -0.56 -12.53 2.64
N PHE A 33 0.11 -11.38 2.61
CA PHE A 33 1.44 -11.25 3.23
C PHE A 33 1.41 -11.41 4.75
N THR A 34 0.34 -10.96 5.41
CA THR A 34 0.15 -11.17 6.85
C THR A 34 -0.01 -12.65 7.17
N GLU A 35 -0.78 -13.40 6.37
CA GLU A 35 -0.94 -14.86 6.49
C GLU A 35 0.39 -15.60 6.28
N ARG A 36 1.24 -15.07 5.39
CA ARG A 36 2.62 -15.54 5.19
C ARG A 36 3.60 -15.14 6.31
N GLY A 37 3.13 -14.48 7.35
CA GLY A 37 3.89 -14.15 8.56
C GLY A 37 4.67 -12.82 8.51
N LEU A 38 4.45 -11.97 7.50
CA LEU A 38 5.11 -10.66 7.41
C LEU A 38 4.37 -9.60 8.23
N LYS A 39 5.14 -8.70 8.84
CA LYS A 39 4.63 -7.43 9.36
C LYS A 39 4.48 -6.44 8.22
N VAL A 40 3.27 -6.28 7.73
CA VAL A 40 2.97 -5.35 6.63
C VAL A 40 2.57 -3.99 7.20
N ALA A 41 3.18 -2.93 6.66
CA ALA A 41 2.71 -1.56 6.85
C ALA A 41 2.18 -1.00 5.54
N THR A 42 1.38 0.07 5.62
CA THR A 42 0.74 0.66 4.44
C THR A 42 0.86 2.17 4.43
N ILE A 43 1.03 2.73 3.24
CA ILE A 43 0.93 4.18 3.02
C ILE A 43 -0.16 4.40 1.98
N LYS A 44 -1.13 5.25 2.30
CA LYS A 44 -2.17 5.66 1.36
C LYS A 44 -2.11 7.15 1.15
N HIS A 45 -1.81 7.58 -0.08
CA HIS A 45 -1.86 9.00 -0.45
C HIS A 45 -3.30 9.35 -0.86
N ALA A 46 -3.99 10.07 0.02
CA ALA A 46 -5.36 10.53 -0.24
C ALA A 46 -5.34 11.75 -1.18
N HIS A 47 -6.34 11.86 -2.06
CA HIS A 47 -6.46 12.98 -3.00
C HIS A 47 -7.05 14.26 -2.38
N HIS A 48 -7.55 14.21 -1.13
CA HIS A 48 -8.22 15.30 -0.43
C HIS A 48 -7.96 15.24 1.07
N ASP A 49 -8.42 16.26 1.81
CA ASP A 49 -8.47 16.28 3.27
C ASP A 49 -9.13 15.01 3.83
N PHE A 50 -8.61 14.51 4.95
CA PHE A 50 -9.13 13.34 5.65
C PHE A 50 -9.14 13.58 7.15
N GLN A 51 -10.16 13.04 7.82
CA GLN A 51 -10.30 13.15 9.26
C GLN A 51 -10.09 11.77 9.90
N ILE A 52 -9.15 11.68 10.84
CA ILE A 52 -8.89 10.46 11.62
C ILE A 52 -9.86 10.38 12.80
N ASP A 53 -10.12 11.51 13.44
CA ASP A 53 -11.02 11.68 14.57
C ASP A 53 -12.14 12.68 14.22
N GLY A 54 -13.38 12.35 14.59
CA GLY A 54 -14.55 13.17 14.29
C GLY A 54 -14.55 14.52 15.01
N GLY A 55 -15.29 15.48 14.46
CA GLY A 55 -15.23 16.90 14.84
C GLY A 55 -15.37 17.21 16.33
N GLU A 56 -16.18 16.46 17.08
CA GLU A 56 -16.48 16.78 18.48
C GLU A 56 -15.57 16.09 19.51
N THR A 57 -14.59 15.29 19.07
CA THR A 57 -13.67 14.59 19.98
C THR A 57 -12.70 15.54 20.69
N ASP A 58 -12.21 15.14 21.86
CA ASP A 58 -11.24 15.91 22.64
C ASP A 58 -9.94 16.15 21.86
N SER A 59 -9.47 15.13 21.13
CA SER A 59 -8.30 15.23 20.25
C SER A 59 -8.53 16.20 19.10
N ALA A 60 -9.73 16.27 18.52
CA ALA A 60 -10.07 17.27 17.51
C ALA A 60 -10.09 18.69 18.09
N ARG A 61 -10.53 18.86 19.34
CA ARG A 61 -10.42 20.16 20.05
C ARG A 61 -8.96 20.55 20.30
N HIS A 62 -8.07 19.60 20.65
CA HIS A 62 -6.63 19.86 20.78
C HIS A 62 -6.02 20.36 19.47
N ARG A 63 -6.33 19.70 18.35
CA ARG A 63 -5.88 20.09 17.00
C ARG A 63 -6.34 21.52 16.65
N ARG A 64 -7.63 21.81 16.83
CA ARG A 64 -8.20 23.16 16.56
C ARG A 64 -7.65 24.26 17.47
N ALA A 65 -7.22 23.92 18.69
CA ALA A 65 -6.55 24.85 19.59
C ALA A 65 -5.11 25.20 19.14
N GLY A 66 -4.60 24.56 18.08
CA GLY A 66 -3.30 24.87 17.48
C GLY A 66 -2.21 23.84 17.75
N ALA A 67 -2.53 22.68 18.33
CA ALA A 67 -1.55 21.61 18.48
C ALA A 67 -1.09 21.10 17.10
N ARG A 68 0.21 21.21 16.83
CA ARG A 68 0.83 20.71 15.58
C ARG A 68 0.84 19.18 15.51
N GLN A 69 0.91 18.53 16.67
CA GLN A 69 0.89 17.07 16.77
C GLN A 69 0.00 16.66 17.94
N VAL A 70 -0.86 15.65 17.73
CA VAL A 70 -1.75 15.11 18.76
C VAL A 70 -1.63 13.58 18.77
N ALA A 71 -1.27 13.03 19.92
CA ALA A 71 -1.27 11.58 20.15
C ALA A 71 -2.58 11.15 20.82
N ILE A 72 -3.22 10.13 20.26
CA ILE A 72 -4.44 9.49 20.78
C ILE A 72 -4.05 8.08 21.21
N VAL A 73 -4.19 7.74 22.48
CA VAL A 73 -3.67 6.48 23.04
C VAL A 73 -4.78 5.72 23.76
N SER A 74 -4.85 4.41 23.54
CA SER A 74 -5.74 3.49 24.25
C SER A 74 -5.04 2.15 24.49
N THR A 75 -5.67 1.27 25.27
CA THR A 75 -5.15 -0.09 25.53
C THR A 75 -5.09 -0.97 24.28
N LYS A 76 -5.84 -0.64 23.22
CA LYS A 76 -5.93 -1.47 22.01
C LYS A 76 -5.12 -0.92 20.84
N ARG A 77 -4.93 0.41 20.77
CA ARG A 77 -4.28 1.09 19.64
C ARG A 77 -3.94 2.53 20.01
N TRP A 78 -3.08 3.13 19.20
CA TRP A 78 -2.77 4.54 19.27
C TRP A 78 -2.68 5.13 17.85
N ALA A 79 -2.78 6.45 17.75
CA ALA A 79 -2.57 7.22 16.53
C ALA A 79 -1.85 8.52 16.84
N ILE A 80 -1.09 9.03 15.88
CA ILE A 80 -0.52 10.38 15.90
C ILE A 80 -1.05 11.13 14.69
N VAL A 81 -1.65 12.29 14.93
CA VAL A 81 -2.05 13.22 13.88
C VAL A 81 -1.02 14.34 13.82
N ASN A 82 -0.47 14.60 12.63
CA ASN A 82 0.46 15.69 12.38
C ASN A 82 -0.19 16.71 11.43
N GLU A 83 -0.39 17.93 11.90
CA GLU A 83 -0.95 19.03 11.10
C GLU A 83 0.14 19.64 10.23
N LEU A 84 -0.05 19.61 8.90
CA LEU A 84 0.87 20.31 7.99
C LEU A 84 0.84 21.82 8.26
N ALA A 85 -0.34 22.38 8.47
CA ALA A 85 -0.58 23.80 8.78
C ALA A 85 0.36 24.75 8.00
N GLY A 86 0.28 24.62 6.66
CA GLY A 86 1.04 25.38 5.67
C GLY A 86 2.32 24.69 5.15
N ALA A 87 2.81 23.65 5.81
CA ALA A 87 3.94 22.86 5.33
C ALA A 87 3.57 22.06 4.06
N PRO A 88 4.55 21.74 3.20
CA PRO A 88 4.32 20.88 2.05
C PRO A 88 3.91 19.46 2.47
N GLU A 89 3.26 18.72 1.57
CA GLU A 89 3.01 17.30 1.77
C GLU A 89 4.34 16.52 1.88
N PRO A 90 4.40 15.50 2.77
CA PRO A 90 5.59 14.68 2.93
C PRO A 90 5.86 13.86 1.68
N THR A 91 7.14 13.70 1.36
CA THR A 91 7.63 12.69 0.42
C THR A 91 7.28 11.28 0.91
N LEU A 92 7.34 10.30 0.01
CA LEU A 92 7.11 8.90 0.39
C LEU A 92 8.15 8.43 1.41
N GLU A 93 9.40 8.86 1.27
CA GLU A 93 10.51 8.54 2.17
C GLU A 93 10.27 9.06 3.59
N GLU A 94 9.81 10.32 3.72
CA GLU A 94 9.45 10.92 5.00
C GLU A 94 8.26 10.19 5.64
N ALA A 95 7.22 9.88 4.86
CA ALA A 95 6.07 9.13 5.35
C ALA A 95 6.45 7.72 5.80
N ALA A 96 7.34 7.04 5.08
CA ALA A 96 7.84 5.72 5.44
C ALA A 96 8.67 5.75 6.73
N ALA A 97 9.41 6.84 7.00
CA ALA A 97 10.18 7.01 8.22
C ALA A 97 9.32 7.15 9.49
N TRP A 98 8.03 7.47 9.37
CA TRP A 98 7.09 7.51 10.50
C TRP A 98 6.55 6.14 10.90
N LEU A 99 6.71 5.14 10.03
CA LEU A 99 6.23 3.79 10.29
C LEU A 99 7.15 3.07 11.27
N GLY A 100 6.56 2.23 12.12
CA GLY A 100 7.32 1.32 12.97
C GLY A 100 8.00 0.20 12.17
N PRO A 101 8.88 -0.60 12.82
CA PRO A 101 9.54 -1.72 12.16
C PRO A 101 8.56 -2.70 11.51
N CYS A 102 8.74 -2.93 10.21
CA CYS A 102 7.92 -3.80 9.38
C CYS A 102 8.80 -4.48 8.31
N ASP A 103 8.29 -5.57 7.73
CA ASP A 103 9.00 -6.39 6.73
C ASP A 103 8.70 -5.93 5.29
N LEU A 104 7.54 -5.29 5.07
CA LEU A 104 7.08 -4.80 3.77
C LEU A 104 6.18 -3.57 3.93
N ILE A 105 6.36 -2.56 3.08
CA ILE A 105 5.44 -1.42 2.95
C ILE A 105 4.68 -1.53 1.61
N ILE A 106 3.35 -1.49 1.66
CA ILE A 106 2.49 -1.44 0.47
C ILE A 106 1.90 -0.04 0.31
N VAL A 107 2.12 0.59 -0.84
CA VAL A 107 1.72 1.98 -1.12
C VAL A 107 0.54 2.02 -2.08
N GLU A 108 -0.56 2.65 -1.67
CA GLU A 108 -1.66 3.06 -2.56
C GLU A 108 -1.59 4.57 -2.82
N GLY A 109 -1.13 4.97 -4.00
CA GLY A 109 -0.93 6.39 -4.34
C GLY A 109 0.55 6.72 -4.58
N TYR A 110 0.97 7.97 -4.32
CA TYR A 110 2.33 8.45 -4.64
C TYR A 110 2.76 8.06 -6.06
N LYS A 111 1.93 8.41 -7.06
CA LYS A 111 2.09 7.91 -8.45
C LYS A 111 3.47 8.17 -9.03
N SER A 112 4.08 9.32 -8.71
CA SER A 112 5.41 9.72 -9.17
C SER A 112 6.56 9.14 -8.36
N ALA A 113 6.32 8.42 -7.26
CA ALA A 113 7.40 7.88 -6.44
C ALA A 113 8.21 6.83 -7.23
N PRO A 114 9.55 6.87 -7.15
CA PRO A 114 10.44 5.98 -7.91
C PRO A 114 10.59 4.60 -7.25
N ILE A 115 9.46 3.95 -6.95
CA ILE A 115 9.38 2.62 -6.34
C ILE A 115 8.79 1.61 -7.34
N PRO A 116 9.11 0.31 -7.25
CA PRO A 116 8.47 -0.69 -8.09
C PRO A 116 6.95 -0.70 -7.85
N LYS A 117 6.15 -0.83 -8.92
CA LYS A 117 4.69 -0.82 -8.83
C LYS A 117 4.03 -1.96 -9.59
N ILE A 118 2.84 -2.35 -9.12
CA ILE A 118 1.88 -3.17 -9.86
C ILE A 118 0.80 -2.26 -10.42
N GLU A 119 0.54 -2.33 -11.72
CA GLU A 119 -0.58 -1.61 -12.34
C GLU A 119 -1.87 -2.43 -12.25
N ALA A 120 -2.84 -1.95 -11.48
CA ALA A 120 -4.19 -2.52 -11.47
C ALA A 120 -5.02 -1.93 -12.61
N ARG A 121 -5.52 -2.80 -13.50
CA ARG A 121 -6.36 -2.45 -14.65
C ARG A 121 -7.72 -3.13 -14.54
N ARG A 122 -8.78 -2.38 -14.79
CA ARG A 122 -10.16 -2.89 -14.78
C ARG A 122 -10.93 -2.30 -15.95
N LEU A 123 -11.78 -3.09 -16.63
CA LEU A 123 -12.66 -2.53 -17.68
C LEU A 123 -13.56 -1.40 -17.16
N GLY A 124 -14.00 -1.50 -15.89
CA GLY A 124 -14.80 -0.46 -15.22
C GLY A 124 -14.00 0.76 -14.70
N ALA A 125 -12.71 0.86 -15.01
CA ALA A 125 -11.90 2.02 -14.63
C ALA A 125 -12.27 3.27 -15.45
N VAL A 126 -11.93 4.45 -14.94
CA VAL A 126 -12.22 5.72 -15.64
C VAL A 126 -11.37 5.95 -16.90
N SER A 127 -10.32 5.15 -17.10
CA SER A 127 -9.45 5.21 -18.27
C SER A 127 -8.84 3.84 -18.52
N SER A 128 -8.62 3.53 -19.79
CA SER A 128 -7.94 2.32 -20.28
C SER A 128 -6.46 2.58 -20.63
N VAL A 129 -6.00 3.84 -20.58
CA VAL A 129 -4.60 4.22 -20.84
C VAL A 129 -3.69 3.42 -19.92
N ARG A 130 -2.64 2.86 -20.51
CA ARG A 130 -1.65 2.03 -19.81
C ARG A 130 -0.70 2.93 -19.05
N LEU A 131 -0.67 2.81 -17.73
CA LEU A 131 0.31 3.54 -16.94
C LEU A 131 1.72 2.99 -17.18
N ALA A 132 1.85 1.69 -17.47
CA ALA A 132 3.12 1.04 -17.79
C ALA A 132 3.87 1.65 -18.99
N ASP A 133 3.16 2.33 -19.89
CA ASP A 133 3.78 2.95 -21.08
C ASP A 133 4.49 4.27 -20.71
N GLU A 134 4.12 4.90 -19.59
CA GLU A 134 4.65 6.19 -19.13
C GLU A 134 5.46 6.07 -17.83
N ASP A 135 5.26 5.00 -17.05
CA ASP A 135 5.92 4.77 -15.77
C ASP A 135 6.78 3.50 -15.82
N ALA A 136 8.07 3.70 -16.09
CA ALA A 136 9.08 2.65 -16.15
C ALA A 136 9.34 1.95 -14.80
N THR A 137 8.72 2.37 -13.71
CA THR A 137 8.78 1.67 -12.41
C THR A 137 7.73 0.58 -12.28
N ILE A 138 6.75 0.49 -13.18
CA ILE A 138 5.79 -0.60 -13.20
C ILE A 138 6.54 -1.90 -13.56
N ARG A 139 6.26 -2.95 -12.79
CA ARG A 139 6.93 -4.26 -12.91
C ARG A 139 5.98 -5.37 -13.35
N ALA A 140 4.68 -5.22 -13.11
CA ALA A 140 3.67 -6.15 -13.56
C ALA A 140 2.30 -5.46 -13.66
N ILE A 141 1.38 -6.11 -14.37
CA ILE A 141 -0.01 -5.69 -14.55
C ILE A 141 -0.92 -6.72 -13.89
N ALA A 142 -1.92 -6.26 -13.13
CA ALA A 142 -3.02 -7.09 -12.63
C ALA A 142 -4.33 -6.63 -13.28
N ALA A 143 -4.99 -7.50 -14.05
CA ALA A 143 -6.15 -7.13 -14.87
C ALA A 143 -7.36 -8.08 -14.73
N ASP A 144 -8.57 -7.57 -14.98
CA ASP A 144 -9.81 -8.39 -15.13
C ASP A 144 -10.14 -8.73 -16.59
N HIS A 145 -9.25 -8.44 -17.51
CA HIS A 145 -9.42 -8.63 -18.94
C HIS A 145 -8.09 -9.03 -19.59
N PRO A 146 -8.13 -9.66 -20.78
CA PRO A 146 -6.92 -9.92 -21.54
C PRO A 146 -6.14 -8.63 -21.83
N VAL A 147 -4.85 -8.63 -21.51
CA VAL A 147 -3.94 -7.53 -21.82
C VAL A 147 -3.00 -8.02 -22.91
N ALA A 148 -3.24 -7.58 -24.15
CA ALA A 148 -2.39 -7.89 -25.29
C ALA A 148 -1.10 -7.05 -25.28
N GLU A 149 -0.05 -7.58 -25.93
CA GLU A 149 1.19 -6.86 -26.25
C GLU A 149 1.84 -6.17 -25.04
N GLN A 150 2.50 -6.97 -24.21
CA GLN A 150 3.28 -6.47 -23.08
C GLN A 150 4.61 -7.21 -22.99
N HIS A 151 5.57 -6.58 -22.31
CA HIS A 151 6.83 -7.19 -21.87
C HIS A 151 6.88 -7.40 -20.35
N LEU A 152 5.77 -7.13 -19.65
CA LEU A 152 5.62 -7.18 -18.20
C LEU A 152 4.70 -8.32 -17.78
N PRO A 153 5.04 -9.14 -16.77
CA PRO A 153 4.15 -10.16 -16.23
C PRO A 153 2.72 -9.65 -16.01
N VAL A 154 1.74 -10.43 -16.47
CA VAL A 154 0.32 -10.12 -16.33
C VAL A 154 -0.33 -11.18 -15.45
N PHE A 155 -1.04 -10.72 -14.43
CA PHE A 155 -1.80 -11.54 -13.51
C PHE A 155 -3.29 -11.24 -13.64
N ALA A 156 -4.12 -12.24 -13.37
CA ALA A 156 -5.52 -11.97 -13.09
C ALA A 156 -5.62 -11.17 -11.78
N LEU A 157 -6.55 -10.22 -11.68
CA LEU A 157 -6.72 -9.38 -10.47
C LEU A 157 -6.98 -10.19 -9.19
N ASP A 158 -7.47 -11.42 -9.32
CA ASP A 158 -7.76 -12.33 -8.22
C ASP A 158 -6.67 -13.37 -7.93
N ASP A 159 -5.63 -13.45 -8.75
CA ASP A 159 -4.43 -14.25 -8.51
C ASP A 159 -3.51 -13.58 -7.47
N ILE A 160 -4.03 -13.42 -6.26
CA ILE A 160 -3.32 -12.71 -5.18
C ILE A 160 -2.06 -13.46 -4.75
N ALA A 161 -2.10 -14.79 -4.74
CA ALA A 161 -0.95 -15.60 -4.38
C ALA A 161 0.20 -15.44 -5.40
N GLY A 162 -0.11 -15.47 -6.71
CA GLY A 162 0.86 -15.25 -7.77
C GLY A 162 1.43 -13.82 -7.77
N ILE A 163 0.57 -12.82 -7.57
CA ILE A 163 1.01 -11.43 -7.44
C ILE A 163 1.91 -11.26 -6.20
N ALA A 164 1.56 -11.88 -5.07
CA ALA A 164 2.37 -11.81 -3.85
C ALA A 164 3.73 -12.52 -4.01
N ASP A 165 3.79 -13.66 -4.69
CA ASP A 165 5.04 -14.34 -5.03
C ASP A 165 5.94 -13.42 -5.89
N PHE A 166 5.36 -12.81 -6.93
CA PHE A 166 6.08 -11.88 -7.80
C PHE A 166 6.60 -10.65 -7.04
N ILE A 167 5.77 -10.06 -6.17
CA ILE A 167 6.18 -8.93 -5.32
C ILE A 167 7.33 -9.36 -4.41
N ALA A 168 7.23 -10.54 -3.78
CA ALA A 168 8.23 -11.03 -2.85
C ALA A 168 9.61 -11.17 -3.50
N GLU A 169 9.65 -11.72 -4.71
CA GLU A 169 10.85 -11.79 -5.54
C GLU A 169 11.34 -10.39 -5.93
N THR A 170 10.45 -9.54 -6.45
CA THR A 170 10.77 -8.20 -6.96
C THR A 170 11.44 -7.30 -5.91
N VAL A 171 10.96 -7.35 -4.66
CA VAL A 171 11.48 -6.48 -3.58
C VAL A 171 12.37 -7.24 -2.57
N GLY A 172 12.61 -8.53 -2.82
CA GLY A 172 13.51 -9.37 -2.05
C GLY A 172 13.05 -9.67 -0.62
N VAL A 173 11.74 -9.83 -0.38
CA VAL A 173 11.23 -10.27 0.93
C VAL A 173 11.10 -11.80 0.97
N MET A 174 11.56 -12.40 2.07
CA MET A 174 11.38 -13.82 2.33
C MET A 174 10.00 -14.01 2.96
N ALA A 175 9.03 -14.46 2.17
CA ALA A 175 7.70 -14.81 2.66
C ALA A 175 7.52 -16.33 2.66
N ALA A 176 6.93 -16.88 3.73
CA ALA A 176 6.48 -18.27 3.70
C ALA A 176 5.41 -18.41 2.60
N LYS A 177 5.31 -19.57 1.95
CA LYS A 177 4.14 -19.83 1.10
C LYS A 177 2.89 -19.93 1.98
N PRO A 178 1.72 -19.46 1.52
CA PRO A 178 0.48 -19.66 2.27
C PRO A 178 0.30 -21.16 2.51
N VAL A 179 -0.05 -21.52 3.74
CA VAL A 179 -0.43 -22.90 4.05
C VAL A 179 -1.72 -23.13 3.29
N GLY A 180 -1.66 -23.86 2.18
CA GLY A 180 -2.77 -24.00 1.24
C GLY A 180 -4.07 -24.26 1.97
N ALA A 181 -5.13 -23.54 1.58
CA ALA A 181 -6.48 -23.86 1.99
C ALA A 181 -6.69 -25.36 1.75
N ALA A 182 -6.86 -26.12 2.83
CA ALA A 182 -7.17 -27.53 2.74
C ALA A 182 -8.35 -27.65 1.77
N THR A 183 -8.11 -28.31 0.64
CA THR A 183 -9.15 -28.76 -0.27
C THR A 183 -10.05 -29.68 0.54
N GLN A 184 -11.14 -29.14 1.08
CA GLN A 184 -12.27 -29.96 1.49
C GLN A 184 -12.92 -30.43 0.21
N ALA A 185 -12.57 -31.66 -0.19
CA ALA A 185 -13.31 -32.44 -1.16
C ALA A 185 -14.68 -32.84 -0.55
N PRO A 186 -15.72 -33.02 -1.40
CA PRO A 186 -17.08 -33.31 -0.96
C PRO A 186 -17.23 -34.66 -0.24
#